data_AF-A0A523QBK9-F1
#
_entry.id   AF-A0A523QBK9-F1
#
_cell.length_a   1.000
_cell.length_b   1.000
_cell.length_c   1.000
_cell.angle_alpha   90.00
_cell.angle_beta   90.00
_cell.angle_gamma   90.00
#
_symmetry.space_group_name_H-M   'P 1'
#
loop_
_entity.id
_entity.type
_entity.pdbx_description
1 polymer ?
#
loop_
_entity_poly.entity_id
_entity_poly.type
_entity_poly.pdbx_seq_one_letter_code
_entity_poly.pdbx_strand_id
1 'polypeptide(L)' 'MAKAAGVTAGSSVRVTVKPGRIVIETEVEPSLEQMLASFDPKKHGGEVMSGSAVGKEAFSHGDA' A
#
# COMPACT_ATOMS: atom_id res chain seq x y z
N MET A 1 -25.53 -10.79 12.02
CA MET A 1 -24.43 -11.37 11.23
C MET A 1 -23.74 -10.32 10.34
N ALA A 2 -24.41 -9.67 9.38
CA ALA A 2 -23.76 -8.65 8.52
C ALA A 2 -23.19 -7.43 9.29
N LYS A 3 -23.96 -6.86 10.22
CA LYS A 3 -23.52 -5.70 11.04
C LYS A 3 -22.32 -5.99 11.95
N ALA A 4 -22.17 -7.24 12.40
CA ALA A 4 -21.05 -7.66 13.25
C ALA A 4 -19.75 -7.85 12.46
N ALA A 5 -19.86 -8.06 11.14
CA ALA A 5 -18.73 -8.15 10.23
C ALA A 5 -18.34 -6.77 9.62
N GLY A 6 -18.89 -5.67 10.14
CA GLY A 6 -18.62 -4.32 9.64
C GLY A 6 -19.26 -3.99 8.29
N VAL A 7 -20.10 -4.87 7.75
CA VAL A 7 -20.77 -4.66 6.45
C VAL A 7 -22.03 -3.82 6.66
N THR A 8 -22.11 -2.67 5.99
CA THR A 8 -23.31 -1.82 5.94
C THR A 8 -23.91 -1.82 4.53
N ALA A 9 -25.17 -1.40 4.41
CA ALA A 9 -25.79 -1.25 3.10
C ALA A 9 -25.01 -0.22 2.25
N GLY A 10 -24.59 -0.62 1.04
CA GLY A 10 -23.76 0.19 0.16
C GLY A 10 -22.24 -0.03 0.29
N SER A 11 -21.79 -0.90 1.21
CA SER A 11 -20.37 -1.27 1.31
C SER A 11 -19.90 -2.08 0.11
N SER A 12 -18.75 -1.72 -0.47
CA SER A 12 -18.03 -2.56 -1.42
C SER A 12 -17.50 -3.82 -0.71
N VAL A 13 -17.74 -4.98 -1.30
CA VAL A 13 -17.32 -6.26 -0.74
C VAL A 13 -16.70 -7.14 -1.82
N ARG A 14 -15.65 -7.86 -1.44
CA ARG A 14 -15.08 -8.93 -2.25
C ARG A 14 -15.75 -10.25 -1.90
N VAL A 15 -16.34 -10.91 -2.89
CA VAL A 15 -16.99 -12.21 -2.73
C VAL A 15 -16.14 -13.29 -3.38
N THR A 16 -15.76 -14.30 -2.61
CA THR A 16 -15.03 -15.48 -3.11
C THR A 16 -15.81 -16.74 -2.81
N VAL A 17 -16.11 -17.52 -3.85
CA VAL A 17 -16.78 -18.82 -3.71
C VAL A 17 -15.74 -19.92 -3.52
N LYS A 18 -15.90 -20.72 -2.46
CA LYS A 18 -15.11 -21.92 -2.19
C LYS A 18 -16.05 -23.12 -2.07
N PRO A 19 -15.56 -24.36 -2.31
CA PRO A 19 -16.40 -25.54 -2.09
C PRO A 19 -16.97 -25.56 -0.67
N GLY A 20 -18.29 -25.64 -0.56
CA GLY A 20 -19.01 -25.69 0.72
C GLY A 20 -19.10 -24.37 1.50
N ARG A 21 -18.56 -23.24 1.00
CA ARG A 21 -18.69 -21.93 1.68
C ARG A 21 -18.50 -20.73 0.77
N ILE A 22 -19.17 -19.64 1.11
CA ILE A 22 -18.95 -18.32 0.49
C ILE A 22 -18.20 -17.44 1.51
N VAL A 23 -17.11 -16.81 1.07
CA VAL A 23 -16.33 -15.86 1.86
C VAL A 23 -16.64 -14.46 1.34
N ILE A 24 -17.09 -13.58 2.23
CA ILE A 24 -17.39 -12.17 1.94
C ILE A 24 -16.46 -11.33 2.80
N GLU A 25 -15.62 -10.52 2.16
CA GLU A 25 -14.65 -9.64 2.81
C GLU A 25 -15.02 -8.19 2.49
N THR A 26 -14.96 -7.30 3.49
CA THR A 26 -15.12 -5.87 3.26
C THR A 26 -13.91 -5.35 2.50
N GLU A 27 -14.16 -4.67 1.40
CA GLU A 27 -13.11 -4.02 0.64
C GLU A 27 -12.82 -2.67 1.30
N VAL A 28 -11.87 -2.67 2.24
CA VAL A 28 -11.42 -1.46 2.93
C VAL A 28 -10.18 -0.97 2.20
N GLU A 29 -10.27 0.18 1.55
CA GLU A 29 -9.07 0.84 1.04
C GLU A 29 -8.18 1.21 2.24
N PRO A 30 -6.91 0.76 2.25
CA PRO A 30 -6.01 1.08 3.35
C PRO A 30 -5.77 2.59 3.39
N SER A 31 -5.72 3.15 4.60
CA SER A 31 -5.32 4.55 4.76
C SER A 31 -3.87 4.75 4.32
N LEU A 32 -3.49 6.00 4.07
CA LEU A 32 -2.09 6.35 3.74
C LEU A 32 -1.11 5.81 4.78
N GLU A 33 -1.44 5.94 6.07
CA GLU A 33 -0.61 5.43 7.17
C GLU A 33 -0.43 3.91 7.11
N GLN A 34 -1.50 3.17 6.80
CA GLN A 34 -1.46 1.71 6.67
C GLN A 34 -0.67 1.25 5.44
N MET A 35 -0.78 1.99 4.33
CA MET A 35 0.01 1.73 3.13
C MET A 35 1.51 1.94 3.40
N LEU A 36 1.86 3.04 4.08
CA LEU A 36 3.25 3.32 4.45
C LEU A 36 3.81 2.29 5.44
N ALA A 37 3.02 1.86 6.42
CA ALA A 37 3.42 0.81 7.36
C ALA A 37 3.64 -0.56 6.67
N SER A 38 2.94 -0.82 5.56
CA SER A 38 3.06 -2.05 4.79
C SER A 38 4.14 -1.99 3.70
N PHE A 39 4.80 -0.84 3.54
CA PHE A 39 5.78 -0.64 2.48
C PHE A 39 7.08 -1.41 2.80
N ASP A 40 7.35 -2.46 2.01
CA ASP A 40 8.63 -3.17 1.97
C ASP A 40 9.49 -2.65 0.81
N PRO A 41 10.60 -1.93 1.07
CA PRO A 41 11.49 -1.41 0.01
C PRO A 41 12.06 -2.49 -0.91
N LYS A 42 12.17 -3.75 -0.47
CA LYS A 42 12.69 -4.84 -1.31
C LYS A 42 11.65 -5.35 -2.31
N LYS A 43 10.36 -5.27 -1.96
CA LYS A 43 9.24 -5.73 -2.81
C LYS A 43 8.64 -4.62 -3.65
N HIS A 44 8.61 -3.41 -3.09
CA HIS A 44 7.93 -2.25 -3.66
C HIS A 44 8.91 -1.17 -4.14
N GLY A 45 10.20 -1.28 -3.80
CA GLY A 45 11.21 -0.41 -4.36
C GLY A 45 11.29 -0.61 -5.87
N GLY A 46 11.16 0.50 -6.61
CA GLY A 46 11.47 0.51 -8.04
C GLY A 46 12.96 0.33 -8.29
N GLU A 47 13.32 0.22 -9.57
CA GLU A 47 14.72 0.23 -9.97
C GLU A 47 15.41 1.49 -9.44
N VAL A 48 16.48 1.30 -8.68
CA VAL A 48 17.30 2.41 -8.20
C VAL A 48 18.05 2.96 -9.40
N MET A 49 17.54 4.07 -9.94
CA MET A 49 18.24 4.84 -10.96
C MET A 49 19.42 5.54 -10.28
N SER A 50 20.59 4.89 -10.27
CA SER A 50 21.82 5.49 -9.76
C SER A 50 22.20 6.70 -10.61
N GLY A 51 21.84 7.89 -10.16
CA GLY A 51 22.27 9.17 -10.72
C GLY A 51 23.37 9.78 -9.88
N SER A 52 24.35 10.42 -10.52
CA SER A 52 25.28 11.30 -9.82
C SER A 52 24.58 12.57 -9.37
N ALA A 53 24.98 13.09 -8.20
CA ALA A 53 24.64 14.43 -7.75
C ALA A 53 25.13 15.46 -8.80
N VAL A 54 24.23 16.25 -9.37
CA VAL A 54 24.57 17.28 -10.40
C VAL A 54 24.15 18.69 -10.00
N GLY A 55 23.53 18.86 -8.82
CA GLY A 55 23.00 20.13 -8.34
C GLY A 55 23.56 20.56 -6.99
N LYS A 56 22.74 21.22 -6.17
CA LYS A 56 23.15 21.75 -4.85
C LYS A 56 23.67 20.65 -3.91
N GLU A 57 23.19 19.42 -4.04
CA GLU A 57 23.73 18.28 -3.30
C GLU A 57 25.22 18.02 -3.61
N ALA A 58 25.69 18.28 -4.84
CA ALA A 58 27.09 18.10 -5.24
C ALA A 58 28.03 19.16 -4.65
N PHE A 59 27.54 20.41 -4.51
CA PHE A 59 28.35 21.55 -4.07
C PHE A 59 28.12 21.94 -2.60
N SER A 60 27.31 21.15 -1.88
CA SER A 60 27.01 21.37 -0.45
C SER A 60 28.22 21.13 0.47
N HIS A 61 29.24 20.41 0.00
CA HIS A 61 30.43 20.02 0.76
C HIS A 61 31.67 20.87 0.46
N GLY A 62 31.50 22.08 -0.09
CA GLY A 62 32.49 23.16 0.10
C GLY A 62 33.91 22.99 -0.44
N ASP A 63 34.21 21.97 -1.26
CA ASP A 63 35.52 21.84 -1.90
C ASP A 63 35.45 22.35 -3.34
N ALA A 64 36.02 23.54 -3.54
CA ALA A 64 36.29 24.18 -4.83
C ALA A 64 37.78 24.05 -5.18
#